data_AF-A0A945DTP2-F1
#
_entry.id   AF-A0A945DTP2-F1
#
_cell.length_a   1.000
_cell.length_b   1.000
_cell.length_c   1.000
_cell.angle_alpha   90.00
_cell.angle_beta   90.00
_cell.angle_gamma   90.00
#
_symmetry.space_group_name_H-M   'P 1'
#
loop_
_entity.id
_entity.type
_entity.pdbx_description
1 polymer ?
#
loop_
_entity_poly.entity_id
_entity_poly.type
_entity_poly.pdbx_seq_one_letter_code
_entity_poly.pdbx_strand_id
1 'polypeptide(L)'
;MSHGQIHAWNILDRKPVLAKWEEGLFTEITPTDEPPAKAKWIGPPLLDLQVNGFAGIDFQQDDLSEADLLHAVGQLGQACCGQILFTLVTDDWEAMTRRLARARELRDAHPALGRAIAGWHIEGPFLSAETGYCGAHPPDKMLRPTPERVAELRELTGDDPLLLTIAPEVNGGLKGFATARELGIRVSIGHTNAPGHIL
;
A
#
# COMPACT_ATOMS: atom_id res chain seq x y z
N MET A 1 -10.52 -0.98 25.97
CA MET A 1 -11.80 -1.36 26.63
C MET A 1 -12.25 -2.66 26.00
N SER A 2 -12.54 -3.70 26.78
CA SER A 2 -12.88 -5.03 26.26
C SER A 2 -14.27 -5.12 25.66
N HIS A 3 -15.18 -4.19 25.92
CA HIS A 3 -16.48 -4.11 25.26
C HIS A 3 -16.99 -2.68 25.25
N GLY A 4 -17.99 -2.40 24.43
CA GLY A 4 -18.70 -1.12 24.46
C GLY A 4 -19.66 -0.94 23.30
N GLN A 5 -20.28 0.23 23.27
CA GLN A 5 -21.14 0.65 22.18
C GLN A 5 -20.96 2.12 21.86
N ILE A 6 -21.22 2.48 20.61
CA ILE A 6 -21.13 3.84 20.10
C ILE A 6 -22.28 4.11 19.16
N HIS A 7 -22.94 5.24 19.39
CA HIS A 7 -23.86 5.82 18.44
C HIS A 7 -23.08 6.80 17.56
N ALA A 8 -23.08 6.58 16.23
CA ALA A 8 -22.30 7.35 15.26
C ALA A 8 -22.98 7.40 13.89
N TRP A 9 -22.52 8.30 13.03
CA TRP A 9 -22.85 8.31 11.61
C TRP A 9 -21.97 7.31 10.87
N ASN A 10 -22.55 6.41 10.08
CA ASN A 10 -21.79 5.54 9.19
C ASN A 10 -21.26 6.35 8.00
N ILE A 11 -19.95 6.32 7.75
CA ILE A 11 -19.31 7.08 6.68
C ILE A 11 -19.75 6.64 5.27
N LEU A 12 -20.15 5.37 5.12
CA LEU A 12 -20.46 4.78 3.81
C LEU A 12 -21.81 5.24 3.25
N ASP A 13 -22.83 5.34 4.11
CA ASP A 13 -24.21 5.67 3.71
C ASP A 13 -24.78 6.91 4.42
N ARG A 14 -24.00 7.50 5.34
CA ARG A 14 -24.37 8.67 6.15
C ARG A 14 -25.63 8.47 6.99
N LYS A 15 -25.95 7.23 7.37
CA LYS A 15 -27.06 6.91 8.28
C LYS A 15 -26.58 6.75 9.73
N PRO A 16 -27.41 7.06 10.73
CA PRO A 16 -27.10 6.76 12.11
C PRO A 16 -27.02 5.25 12.35
N VAL A 17 -26.04 4.82 13.14
CA VAL A 17 -25.86 3.43 13.54
C VAL A 17 -25.52 3.32 15.03
N LEU A 18 -25.99 2.25 15.66
CA LEU A 18 -25.47 1.76 16.92
C LEU A 18 -24.47 0.63 16.62
N ALA A 19 -23.20 0.87 16.90
CA ALA A 19 -22.16 -0.14 16.76
C ALA A 19 -21.75 -0.66 18.15
N LYS A 20 -21.64 -1.98 18.29
CA LYS A 20 -21.19 -2.66 19.50
C LYS A 20 -19.92 -3.45 19.22
N TRP A 21 -19.05 -3.55 20.22
CA TRP A 21 -17.82 -4.32 20.12
C TRP A 21 -17.54 -5.11 21.39
N GLU A 22 -16.86 -6.23 21.20
CA GLU A 22 -16.34 -7.12 22.25
C GLU A 22 -14.94 -7.58 21.86
N GLU A 23 -14.03 -7.62 22.82
CA GLU A 23 -12.61 -7.96 22.68
C GLU A 23 -11.90 -7.21 21.53
N GLY A 24 -12.34 -5.97 21.26
CA GLY A 24 -11.78 -5.11 20.22
C GLY A 24 -12.32 -5.38 18.81
N LEU A 25 -13.32 -6.26 18.66
CA LEU A 25 -13.98 -6.58 17.40
C LEU A 25 -15.43 -6.09 17.41
N PHE A 26 -15.88 -5.50 16.30
CA PHE A 26 -17.29 -5.17 16.14
C PHE A 26 -18.12 -6.45 16.06
N THR A 27 -19.10 -6.57 16.94
CA THR A 27 -20.03 -7.71 16.99
C THR A 27 -21.36 -7.39 16.29
N GLU A 28 -21.74 -6.11 16.29
CA GLU A 28 -22.99 -5.64 15.71
C GLU A 28 -22.86 -4.21 15.20
N ILE A 29 -23.43 -3.91 14.03
CA ILE A 29 -23.62 -2.55 13.52
C ILE A 29 -25.04 -2.47 12.96
N THR A 30 -25.95 -1.84 13.71
CA THR A 30 -27.37 -1.74 13.34
C THR A 30 -27.76 -0.30 13.01
N PRO A 31 -28.51 -0.05 11.93
CA PRO A 31 -29.14 1.25 11.68
C PRO A 31 -30.04 1.69 12.85
N THR A 32 -30.14 2.99 13.06
CA THR A 32 -31.07 3.61 14.02
C THR A 32 -31.66 4.90 13.44
N ASP A 33 -32.85 5.27 13.90
CA ASP A 33 -33.53 6.51 13.51
C ASP A 33 -33.12 7.70 14.39
N GLU A 34 -32.50 7.44 15.54
CA GLU A 34 -31.98 8.48 16.41
C GLU A 34 -30.68 9.04 15.83
N PRO A 35 -30.46 10.36 15.78
CA PRO A 35 -29.17 10.92 15.39
C PRO A 35 -28.16 10.84 16.55
N PRO A 36 -26.85 10.69 16.27
CA PRO A 36 -25.82 10.69 17.30
C PRO A 36 -25.70 12.06 18.00
N ALA A 37 -25.55 12.07 19.32
CA ALA A 37 -25.45 13.29 20.12
C ALA A 37 -24.21 14.18 19.81
N LYS A 38 -23.19 13.62 19.15
CA LYS A 38 -21.98 14.31 18.70
C LYS A 38 -21.73 13.96 17.24
N ALA A 39 -21.00 14.80 16.51
CA ALA A 39 -20.55 14.52 15.14
C ALA A 39 -19.45 13.42 15.10
N LYS A 40 -19.77 12.23 15.63
CA LYS A 40 -18.93 11.05 15.59
C LYS A 40 -19.25 10.26 14.34
N TRP A 41 -18.20 9.86 13.64
CA TRP A 41 -18.28 9.05 12.45
C TRP A 41 -17.64 7.69 12.71
N ILE A 42 -18.20 6.66 12.10
CA ILE A 42 -17.66 5.31 12.12
C ILE A 42 -17.59 4.77 10.70
N GLY A 43 -16.57 3.97 10.42
CA GLY A 43 -16.37 3.32 9.14
C GLY A 43 -15.35 2.19 9.29
N PRO A 44 -15.15 1.41 8.22
CA PRO A 44 -14.01 0.50 8.17
C PRO A 44 -12.70 1.31 8.32
N PRO A 45 -11.63 0.70 8.85
CA PRO A 45 -10.32 1.34 8.84
C PRO A 45 -9.90 1.64 7.40
N LEU A 46 -9.08 2.67 7.22
CA LEU A 46 -8.53 3.01 5.91
C LEU A 46 -7.52 1.92 5.49
N LEU A 47 -7.53 1.64 4.19
CA LEU A 47 -6.45 0.97 3.48
C LEU A 47 -5.72 2.02 2.65
N ASP A 48 -4.46 2.27 2.94
CA ASP A 48 -3.62 3.16 2.13
C ASP A 48 -2.81 2.36 1.12
N LEU A 49 -2.97 2.65 -0.18
CA LEU A 49 -2.34 1.88 -1.24
C LEU A 49 -0.90 2.31 -1.51
N GLN A 50 -0.42 3.39 -0.88
CA GLN A 50 0.90 3.93 -1.15
C GLN A 50 1.50 4.60 0.09
N VAL A 51 2.31 3.86 0.85
CA VAL A 51 2.99 4.35 2.04
C VAL A 51 4.48 4.04 1.97
N ASN A 52 5.29 5.07 1.76
CA ASN A 52 6.76 5.00 1.67
C ASN A 52 7.45 5.06 3.05
N GLY A 53 6.69 5.36 4.11
CA GLY A 53 7.18 5.55 5.46
C GLY A 53 6.15 6.29 6.32
N PHE A 54 6.27 6.19 7.65
CA PHE A 54 5.39 6.89 8.58
C PHE A 54 6.04 7.09 9.94
N ALA A 55 5.61 8.14 10.66
CA ALA A 55 6.10 8.46 12.01
C ALA A 55 7.64 8.54 12.15
N GLY A 56 8.32 9.04 11.12
CA GLY A 56 9.77 9.19 11.10
C GLY A 56 10.55 7.95 10.66
N ILE A 57 9.86 6.86 10.31
CA ILE A 57 10.46 5.65 9.74
C ILE A 57 10.34 5.70 8.21
N ASP A 58 11.47 5.61 7.52
CA ASP A 58 11.53 5.45 6.07
C ASP A 58 11.59 3.96 5.72
N PHE A 59 10.66 3.48 4.89
CA PHE A 59 10.61 2.08 4.50
C PHE A 59 11.70 1.70 3.49
N GLN A 60 12.39 2.69 2.92
CA GLN A 60 13.48 2.49 1.99
C GLN A 60 14.85 2.32 2.67
N GLN A 61 14.95 2.44 4.00
CA GLN A 61 16.22 2.26 4.71
C GLN A 61 16.70 0.79 4.69
N ASP A 62 18.02 0.58 4.57
CA ASP A 62 18.61 -0.76 4.44
C ASP A 62 18.59 -1.57 5.75
N ASP A 63 18.56 -0.90 6.90
CA ASP A 63 18.58 -1.48 8.24
C ASP A 63 17.20 -1.50 8.90
N LEU A 64 16.12 -1.47 8.10
CA LEU A 64 14.74 -1.50 8.59
C LEU A 64 14.51 -2.70 9.52
N SER A 65 14.15 -2.42 10.77
CA SER A 65 13.94 -3.42 11.80
C SER A 65 12.46 -3.75 12.02
N GLU A 66 12.19 -4.87 12.69
CA GLU A 66 10.84 -5.21 13.13
C GLU A 66 10.25 -4.12 14.04
N ALA A 67 11.07 -3.55 14.93
CA ALA A 67 10.65 -2.50 15.86
C ALA A 67 10.24 -1.22 15.11
N ASP A 68 10.97 -0.84 14.06
CA ASP A 68 10.64 0.32 13.22
C ASP A 68 9.30 0.11 12.53
N LEU A 69 9.09 -1.05 11.93
CA LEU A 69 7.82 -1.40 11.28
C LEU A 69 6.66 -1.42 12.26
N LEU A 70 6.84 -2.03 13.44
CA LEU A 70 5.82 -2.06 14.49
C LEU A 70 5.45 -0.66 14.96
N HIS A 71 6.44 0.22 15.09
CA HIS A 71 6.20 1.63 15.41
C HIS A 71 5.38 2.31 14.32
N ALA A 72 5.82 2.21 13.06
CA ALA A 72 5.16 2.85 11.93
C ALA A 72 3.70 2.40 11.76
N VAL A 73 3.44 1.08 11.74
CA VAL A 73 2.07 0.55 11.58
C VAL A 73 1.20 0.82 12.81
N GLY A 74 1.79 0.86 14.01
CA GLY A 74 1.08 1.25 15.22
C GLY A 74 0.57 2.69 15.15
N GLN A 75 1.40 3.60 14.65
CA GLN A 75 1.04 5.01 14.47
C GLN A 75 0.05 5.22 13.32
N LEU A 76 0.18 4.50 12.21
CA LEU A 76 -0.83 4.46 11.14
C LEU A 76 -2.19 4.02 11.68
N GLY A 77 -2.22 3.00 12.54
CA GLY A 77 -3.43 2.53 13.20
C GLY A 77 -4.10 3.61 14.08
N GLN A 78 -3.31 4.42 14.81
CA GLN A 78 -3.83 5.57 15.55
C GLN A 78 -4.42 6.65 14.64
N ALA A 79 -3.93 6.75 13.40
CA ALA A 79 -4.46 7.62 12.36
C ALA A 79 -5.62 6.98 11.56
N CYS A 80 -6.23 5.90 12.08
CA CYS A 80 -7.31 5.13 11.45
C CYS A 80 -6.92 4.42 10.14
N CYS A 81 -5.62 4.32 9.81
CA CYS A 81 -5.11 3.51 8.71
C CYS A 81 -4.75 2.12 9.23
N GLY A 82 -5.66 1.16 9.02
CA GLY A 82 -5.53 -0.19 9.56
C GLY A 82 -4.72 -1.11 8.67
N GLN A 83 -4.63 -0.80 7.37
CA GLN A 83 -3.86 -1.57 6.41
C GLN A 83 -3.13 -0.68 5.42
N ILE A 84 -1.98 -1.13 4.93
CA ILE A 84 -1.20 -0.46 3.90
C ILE A 84 -0.75 -1.43 2.81
N LEU A 85 -0.42 -0.91 1.65
CA LEU A 85 0.62 -1.49 0.80
C LEU A 85 1.96 -0.86 1.19
N PHE A 86 2.93 -1.69 1.54
CA PHE A 86 4.29 -1.25 1.84
C PHE A 86 4.95 -0.81 0.53
N THR A 87 5.27 0.49 0.42
CA THR A 87 5.78 1.05 -0.84
C THR A 87 7.28 1.20 -0.84
N LEU A 88 7.93 0.61 -1.86
CA LEU A 88 9.30 0.94 -2.24
C LEU A 88 9.29 1.79 -3.51
N VAL A 89 10.10 2.85 -3.53
CA VAL A 89 10.28 3.71 -4.71
C VAL A 89 11.54 3.31 -5.48
N THR A 90 11.78 4.00 -6.59
CA THR A 90 12.91 3.74 -7.50
C THR A 90 14.25 3.83 -6.78
N ASP A 91 15.01 2.75 -6.85
CA ASP A 91 16.41 2.64 -6.42
C ASP A 91 17.12 1.59 -7.29
N ASP A 92 18.37 1.24 -6.96
CA ASP A 92 19.09 0.15 -7.60
C ASP A 92 18.29 -1.16 -7.47
N TRP A 93 18.16 -1.90 -8.56
CA TRP A 93 17.31 -3.09 -8.63
C TRP A 93 17.62 -4.11 -7.52
N GLU A 94 18.90 -4.37 -7.27
CA GLU A 94 19.36 -5.27 -6.22
C GLU A 94 19.03 -4.76 -4.81
N ALA A 95 19.01 -3.44 -4.61
CA ALA A 95 18.60 -2.85 -3.34
C ALA A 95 17.09 -2.96 -3.13
N MET A 96 16.29 -2.64 -4.15
CA MET A 96 14.83 -2.75 -4.10
C MET A 96 14.38 -4.18 -3.80
N THR A 97 14.91 -5.17 -4.53
CA THR A 97 14.55 -6.58 -4.37
C THR A 97 14.99 -7.14 -3.01
N ARG A 98 16.20 -6.79 -2.53
CA ARG A 98 16.67 -7.13 -1.17
C ARG A 98 15.76 -6.54 -0.09
N ARG A 99 15.39 -5.26 -0.19
CA ARG A 99 14.51 -4.59 0.79
C ARG A 99 13.11 -5.19 0.77
N LEU A 100 12.58 -5.52 -0.41
CA LEU A 100 11.29 -6.19 -0.55
C LEU A 100 11.30 -7.57 0.13
N ALA A 101 12.32 -8.38 -0.13
CA ALA A 101 12.49 -9.69 0.52
C ALA A 101 12.54 -9.54 2.04
N ARG A 102 13.35 -8.58 2.53
CA ARG A 102 13.50 -8.32 3.96
C ARG A 102 12.20 -7.85 4.61
N ALA A 103 11.48 -6.94 3.98
CA ALA A 103 10.20 -6.45 4.48
C ALA A 103 9.16 -7.58 4.57
N ARG A 104 9.15 -8.49 3.60
CA ARG A 104 8.29 -9.68 3.62
C ARG A 104 8.65 -10.63 4.77
N GLU A 105 9.93 -10.93 4.97
CA GLU A 105 10.39 -11.72 6.11
C GLU A 105 9.93 -11.13 7.46
N LEU A 106 10.12 -9.82 7.64
CA LEU A 106 9.71 -9.10 8.86
C LEU A 106 8.20 -9.18 9.05
N ARG A 107 7.43 -8.94 7.99
CA ARG A 107 5.96 -9.04 8.02
C ARG A 107 5.50 -10.44 8.44
N ASP A 108 6.07 -11.47 7.82
CA ASP A 108 5.66 -12.86 8.02
C ASP A 108 6.07 -13.39 9.40
N ALA A 109 7.13 -12.84 10.00
CA ALA A 109 7.57 -13.19 11.34
C ALA A 109 6.66 -12.64 12.45
N HIS A 110 5.86 -11.59 12.19
CA HIS A 110 5.10 -10.91 13.24
C HIS A 110 3.60 -10.69 12.91
N PRO A 111 2.65 -11.32 13.64
CA PRO A 111 1.22 -11.26 13.33
C PRO A 111 0.59 -9.86 13.26
N ALA A 112 1.10 -8.88 14.02
CA ALA A 112 0.62 -7.49 13.89
C ALA A 112 1.04 -6.87 12.55
N LEU A 113 2.24 -7.16 12.05
CA LEU A 113 2.71 -6.66 10.76
C LEU A 113 1.94 -7.34 9.63
N GLY A 114 1.74 -8.65 9.71
CA GLY A 114 0.90 -9.38 8.73
C GLY A 114 -0.55 -8.90 8.65
N ARG A 115 -1.11 -8.31 9.72
CA ARG A 115 -2.44 -7.68 9.68
C ARG A 115 -2.41 -6.29 9.04
N ALA A 116 -1.36 -5.51 9.31
CA ALA A 116 -1.26 -4.12 8.88
C ALA A 116 -0.67 -3.95 7.47
N ILE A 117 0.21 -4.83 7.02
CA ILE A 117 0.82 -4.78 5.68
C ILE A 117 0.07 -5.79 4.81
N ALA A 118 -0.94 -5.30 4.08
CA ALA A 118 -1.81 -6.14 3.25
C ALA A 118 -1.13 -6.62 1.96
N GLY A 119 -0.01 -5.98 1.58
CA GLY A 119 0.74 -6.31 0.39
C GLY A 119 1.80 -5.27 0.09
N TRP A 120 2.18 -5.21 -1.18
CA TRP A 120 3.36 -4.48 -1.65
C TRP A 120 2.98 -3.50 -2.74
N HIS A 121 3.62 -2.34 -2.73
CA HIS A 121 3.58 -1.40 -3.83
C HIS A 121 5.00 -1.10 -4.31
N ILE A 122 5.24 -1.32 -5.58
CA ILE A 122 6.52 -1.05 -6.23
C ILE A 122 6.31 0.16 -7.15
N GLU A 123 6.71 1.33 -6.67
CA GLU A 123 6.57 2.59 -7.39
C GLU A 123 7.85 2.88 -8.18
N GLY A 124 7.90 2.30 -9.39
CA GLY A 124 9.09 2.26 -10.22
C GLY A 124 9.95 1.02 -9.97
N PRO A 125 11.10 0.85 -10.65
CA PRO A 125 11.83 1.84 -11.45
C PRO A 125 11.37 1.95 -12.91
N PHE A 126 10.18 1.44 -13.26
CA PHE A 126 9.64 1.43 -14.62
C PHE A 126 8.87 2.71 -14.97
N LEU A 127 9.44 3.86 -14.64
CA LEU A 127 8.80 5.18 -14.75
C LEU A 127 9.49 6.04 -15.82
N SER A 128 8.88 7.17 -16.18
CA SER A 128 9.54 8.15 -17.05
C SER A 128 10.72 8.79 -16.33
N ALA A 129 11.90 8.75 -16.96
CA ALA A 129 13.10 9.45 -16.50
C ALA A 129 13.09 10.95 -16.87
N GLU A 130 12.06 11.42 -17.59
CA GLU A 130 11.98 12.80 -18.04
C GLU A 130 11.74 13.76 -16.86
N THR A 131 12.49 14.86 -16.85
CA THR A 131 12.36 15.93 -15.84
C THR A 131 10.91 16.40 -15.75
N GLY A 132 10.39 16.43 -14.51
CA GLY A 132 8.99 16.77 -14.21
C GLY A 132 8.13 15.53 -14.00
N TYR A 133 8.34 14.46 -14.77
CA TYR A 133 7.59 13.21 -14.65
C TYR A 133 8.25 12.22 -13.68
N CYS A 134 9.59 12.22 -13.63
CA CYS A 134 10.34 11.41 -12.65
C CYS A 134 10.05 11.82 -11.19
N GLY A 135 9.63 13.08 -10.95
CA GLY A 135 9.37 13.58 -9.60
C GLY A 135 10.60 13.43 -8.69
N ALA A 136 10.40 12.84 -7.51
CA ALA A 136 11.48 12.57 -6.55
C ALA A 136 12.31 11.32 -6.88
N HIS A 137 11.95 10.56 -7.93
CA HIS A 137 12.64 9.33 -8.28
C HIS A 137 13.95 9.67 -9.02
N PRO A 138 15.07 9.01 -8.69
CA PRO A 138 16.36 9.22 -9.36
C PRO A 138 16.30 8.77 -10.83
N PRO A 139 16.41 9.69 -11.81
CA PRO A 139 16.24 9.35 -13.23
C PRO A 139 17.28 8.35 -13.75
N ASP A 140 18.47 8.34 -13.16
CA ASP A 140 19.59 7.45 -13.49
C ASP A 140 19.37 6.00 -13.03
N LYS A 141 18.41 5.76 -12.13
CA LYS A 141 18.03 4.42 -11.66
C LYS A 141 16.78 3.87 -12.35
N MET A 142 16.23 4.59 -13.33
CA MET A 142 15.07 4.12 -14.10
C MET A 142 15.46 2.92 -14.98
N LEU A 143 14.58 1.92 -15.01
CA LEU A 143 14.79 0.67 -15.74
C LEU A 143 13.62 0.36 -16.66
N ARG A 144 13.86 -0.58 -17.57
CA ARG A 144 12.82 -1.15 -18.42
C ARG A 144 12.11 -2.32 -17.69
N PRO A 145 10.78 -2.43 -17.78
CA PRO A 145 10.02 -3.55 -17.23
C PRO A 145 10.17 -4.78 -18.12
N THR A 146 11.29 -5.50 -17.99
CA THR A 146 11.48 -6.76 -18.72
C THR A 146 10.65 -7.87 -18.05
N PRO A 147 10.21 -8.90 -18.79
CA PRO A 147 9.46 -10.00 -18.21
C PRO A 147 10.15 -10.66 -17.00
N GLU A 148 11.48 -10.74 -17.05
CA GLU A 148 12.30 -11.32 -15.99
C GLU A 148 12.21 -10.52 -14.69
N ARG A 149 12.28 -9.18 -14.79
CA ARG A 149 12.15 -8.30 -13.61
C ARG A 149 10.74 -8.35 -13.01
N VAL A 150 9.72 -8.41 -13.86
CA VAL A 150 8.33 -8.49 -13.39
C VAL A 150 8.07 -9.86 -12.74
N ALA A 151 8.62 -10.94 -13.30
CA ALA A 151 8.58 -12.28 -12.70
C ALA A 151 9.30 -12.34 -11.37
N GLU A 152 10.49 -11.74 -11.25
CA GLU A 152 11.26 -11.67 -10.00
C GLU A 152 10.47 -10.95 -8.89
N LEU A 153 9.83 -9.81 -9.19
CA LEU A 153 8.95 -9.15 -8.23
C LEU A 153 7.83 -10.10 -7.77
N ARG A 154 7.24 -10.86 -8.69
CA ARG A 154 6.19 -11.79 -8.33
C ARG A 154 6.70 -12.92 -7.44
N GLU A 155 7.84 -13.52 -7.78
CA GLU A 155 8.48 -14.59 -7.01
C GLU A 155 8.78 -14.14 -5.57
N LEU A 156 9.33 -12.93 -5.40
CA LEU A 156 9.65 -12.37 -4.09
C LEU A 156 8.41 -12.18 -3.20
N THR A 157 7.28 -11.85 -3.82
CA THR A 157 6.05 -11.48 -3.14
C THR A 157 5.01 -12.60 -3.09
N GLY A 158 5.27 -13.74 -3.73
CA GLY A 158 4.35 -14.88 -3.79
C GLY A 158 2.96 -14.48 -4.28
N ASP A 159 1.92 -14.96 -3.60
CA ASP A 159 0.52 -14.63 -3.95
C ASP A 159 0.02 -13.34 -3.28
N ASP A 160 0.89 -12.60 -2.58
CA ASP A 160 0.49 -11.37 -1.91
C ASP A 160 -0.04 -10.34 -2.92
N PRO A 161 -0.98 -9.46 -2.51
CA PRO A 161 -1.33 -8.29 -3.30
C PRO A 161 -0.09 -7.48 -3.66
N LEU A 162 0.09 -7.24 -4.96
CA LEU A 162 1.18 -6.43 -5.49
C LEU A 162 0.61 -5.40 -6.47
N LEU A 163 0.89 -4.14 -6.17
CA LEU A 163 0.68 -3.00 -7.06
C LEU A 163 2.02 -2.61 -7.67
N LEU A 164 2.08 -2.47 -8.98
CA LEU A 164 3.27 -2.03 -9.71
C LEU A 164 2.95 -0.75 -10.49
N THR A 165 3.65 0.34 -10.22
CA THR A 165 3.52 1.57 -11.01
C THR A 165 4.41 1.49 -12.24
N ILE A 166 3.83 1.69 -13.43
CA ILE A 166 4.54 1.69 -14.71
C ILE A 166 4.13 2.93 -15.51
N ALA A 167 5.11 3.61 -16.11
CA ALA A 167 4.86 4.58 -17.17
C ALA A 167 4.74 3.85 -18.52
N PRO A 168 3.58 3.83 -19.19
CA PRO A 168 3.34 2.97 -20.34
C PRO A 168 4.18 3.32 -21.59
N GLU A 169 4.60 4.57 -21.74
CA GLU A 169 5.39 5.09 -22.85
C GLU A 169 6.87 4.72 -22.81
N VAL A 170 7.38 4.26 -21.66
CA VAL A 170 8.79 3.86 -21.55
C VAL A 170 9.06 2.63 -22.38
N ASN A 171 10.32 2.43 -22.77
CA ASN A 171 10.71 1.28 -23.57
C ASN A 171 10.34 -0.04 -22.85
N GLY A 172 9.41 -0.79 -23.44
CA GLY A 172 8.89 -2.03 -22.88
C GLY A 172 7.68 -1.87 -21.96
N GLY A 173 7.21 -0.65 -21.68
CA GLY A 173 6.11 -0.34 -20.74
C GLY A 173 4.85 -1.17 -20.98
N LEU A 174 4.30 -1.15 -22.19
CA LEU A 174 3.09 -1.92 -22.53
C LEU A 174 3.30 -3.44 -22.44
N LYS A 175 4.48 -3.95 -22.81
CA LYS A 175 4.80 -5.38 -22.66
C LYS A 175 4.95 -5.79 -21.20
N GLY A 176 5.60 -4.94 -20.39
CA GLY A 176 5.72 -5.09 -18.95
C GLY A 176 4.37 -5.09 -18.26
N PHE A 177 3.47 -4.18 -18.65
CA PHE A 177 2.07 -4.15 -18.21
C PHE A 177 1.37 -5.48 -18.49
N ALA A 178 1.44 -5.98 -19.72
CA ALA A 178 0.80 -7.25 -20.10
C ALA A 178 1.35 -8.42 -19.26
N THR A 179 2.68 -8.50 -19.13
CA THR A 179 3.35 -9.53 -18.32
C THR A 179 2.91 -9.46 -16.85
N ALA A 180 2.85 -8.26 -16.26
CA ALA A 180 2.42 -8.06 -14.88
C ALA A 180 0.97 -8.56 -14.69
N ARG A 181 0.07 -8.23 -15.62
CA ARG A 181 -1.33 -8.69 -15.58
C ARG A 181 -1.45 -10.21 -15.68
N GLU A 182 -0.67 -10.85 -16.54
CA GLU A 182 -0.62 -12.32 -16.67
C GLU A 182 -0.16 -13.00 -15.36
N LEU A 183 0.76 -12.38 -14.64
CA LEU A 183 1.25 -12.84 -13.34
C LEU A 183 0.36 -12.43 -12.14
N GLY A 184 -0.83 -11.89 -12.39
CA GLY A 184 -1.78 -11.51 -11.33
C GLY A 184 -1.45 -10.20 -10.61
N ILE A 185 -0.46 -9.44 -11.08
CA ILE A 185 -0.06 -8.15 -10.51
C ILE A 185 -1.06 -7.07 -10.94
N ARG A 186 -1.41 -6.16 -10.01
CA ARG A 186 -2.16 -4.95 -10.33
C ARG A 186 -1.19 -3.88 -10.83
N VAL A 187 -1.56 -3.19 -11.89
CA VAL A 187 -0.71 -2.13 -12.47
C VAL A 187 -1.40 -0.79 -12.28
N SER A 188 -0.65 0.19 -11.80
CA SER A 188 -1.03 1.60 -11.76
C SER A 188 -0.23 2.36 -12.82
N ILE A 189 -0.87 3.32 -13.50
CA ILE A 189 -0.16 4.23 -14.40
C ILE A 189 0.26 5.45 -13.57
N GLY A 190 1.54 5.79 -13.59
CA GLY A 190 2.09 6.92 -12.85
C GLY A 190 3.45 7.35 -13.37
N HIS A 191 3.88 8.56 -12.98
CA HIS A 191 5.16 9.15 -13.40
C HIS A 191 5.40 9.04 -14.91
N THR A 192 4.39 9.45 -15.68
CA THR A 192 4.28 9.21 -17.12
C THR A 192 4.11 10.52 -17.89
N ASN A 193 4.81 10.63 -19.02
CA ASN A 193 4.59 11.60 -20.07
C ASN A 193 3.86 10.97 -21.28
N ALA A 194 3.03 9.95 -21.05
CA ALA A 194 2.30 9.30 -22.12
C ALA A 194 1.31 10.28 -22.78
N PRO A 195 1.31 10.41 -24.11
CA PRO A 195 0.24 11.12 -24.80
C PRO A 195 -1.09 10.38 -24.62
N GLY A 196 -2.20 11.10 -24.70
CA GLY A 196 -3.53 10.56 -24.44
C GLY A 196 -4.02 9.44 -25.38
N HIS A 197 -3.26 9.06 -26.43
CA HIS A 197 -3.57 7.89 -27.25
C HIS A 197 -2.91 6.59 -26.74
N ILE A 198 -2.02 6.68 -25.75
CA ILE A 198 -1.40 5.56 -25.05
C ILE A 198 -2.17 5.21 -23.76
N LEU A 199 -2.83 6.20 -23.14
CA LEU A 199 -3.68 6.05 -21.95
C LEU A 199 -5.09 5.60 -22.33
#